data_AF-A0A7W0XJX3-F1
#
_entry.id   AF-A0A7W0XJX3-F1
#
_cell.length_a   1.000
_cell.length_b   1.000
_cell.length_c   1.000
_cell.angle_alpha   90.00
_cell.angle_beta   90.00
_cell.angle_gamma   90.00
#
_symmetry.space_group_name_H-M   'P 1'
#
loop_
_entity.id
_entity.type
_entity.pdbx_description
1 polymer ?
#
loop_
_entity_poly.entity_id
_entity_poly.type
_entity_poly.pdbx_seq_one_letter_code
_entity_poly.pdbx_strand_id
1 'polypeptide(L)'
;MTKEPLTITIDPDSELGRALDATDGLSVVLERNGARFRVTRDPDDPLANYDPDKVRTGLRTFAGLLTPEEGERIKESIYRGREEGTGRLIGREVSRRR
;
A
#
# COMPACT_ATOMS: atom_id res chain seq x y z
N MET A 1 1.29 14.42 25.95
CA MET A 1 1.35 15.18 24.68
C MET A 1 2.05 14.28 23.67
N THR A 2 1.33 13.81 22.65
CA THR A 2 1.90 13.05 21.55
C THR A 2 2.69 14.04 20.69
N LYS A 3 4.02 13.89 20.62
CA LYS A 3 4.84 14.66 19.68
C LYS A 3 4.54 14.11 18.29
N GLU A 4 4.27 15.00 17.33
CA GLU A 4 4.20 14.62 15.93
C GLU A 4 5.54 14.00 15.50
N PRO A 5 5.52 12.92 14.69
CA PRO A 5 6.74 12.31 14.20
C PRO A 5 7.49 13.30 13.31
N LEU A 6 8.81 13.42 13.51
CA LEU A 6 9.66 14.22 12.65
C LEU A 6 9.88 13.47 11.33
N THR A 7 9.38 14.04 10.23
CA THR A 7 9.63 13.53 8.89
C THR A 7 10.93 14.09 8.34
N ILE A 8 11.82 13.20 7.89
CA ILE A 8 13.06 13.56 7.21
C ILE A 8 12.99 12.99 5.80
N THR A 9 13.11 13.83 4.78
CA THR A 9 13.20 13.40 3.39
C THR A 9 14.58 12.84 3.10
N ILE A 10 14.63 11.65 2.51
CA ILE A 10 15.87 10.96 2.13
C ILE A 10 16.03 11.08 0.62
N ASP A 11 17.24 11.38 0.17
CA ASP A 11 17.59 11.36 -1.26
C ASP A 11 17.60 9.90 -1.76
N PRO A 12 16.85 9.56 -2.83
CA PRO A 12 16.80 8.19 -3.36
C PRO A 12 18.17 7.66 -3.81
N ASP A 13 19.06 8.54 -4.28
CA ASP A 13 20.41 8.17 -4.73
C ASP A 13 21.42 8.15 -3.57
N SER A 14 20.99 8.41 -2.34
CA SER A 14 21.83 8.21 -1.16
C SER A 14 22.05 6.73 -0.85
N GLU A 15 23.08 6.44 -0.06
CA GLU A 15 23.34 5.08 0.43
C GLU A 15 22.13 4.52 1.20
N LEU A 16 21.48 5.36 2.02
CA LEU A 16 20.30 4.98 2.78
C LEU A 16 19.09 4.75 1.87
N GLY A 17 18.89 5.58 0.84
CA GLY A 17 17.83 5.41 -0.15
C GLY A 17 17.92 4.05 -0.84
N ARG A 18 19.09 3.74 -1.42
CA ARG A 18 19.35 2.44 -2.05
C ARG A 18 19.19 1.26 -1.09
N ALA A 19 19.63 1.40 0.17
CA ALA A 19 19.50 0.34 1.16
C ALA A 19 18.03 0.03 1.49
N LEU A 20 17.18 1.06 1.57
CA LEU A 20 15.74 0.92 1.82
C LEU A 20 14.99 0.28 0.62
N ASP A 21 15.43 0.56 -0.60
CA ASP A 21 14.87 -0.03 -1.82
C ASP A 21 15.27 -1.51 -1.98
N ALA A 22 16.53 -1.85 -1.69
CA ALA A 22 17.05 -3.21 -1.80
C ALA A 22 16.39 -4.21 -0.83
N THR A 23 15.82 -3.74 0.27
CA THR A 23 15.21 -4.60 1.31
C THR A 23 13.82 -5.17 0.97
N ASP A 24 13.20 -4.79 -0.16
CA ASP A 24 11.91 -5.32 -0.65
C ASP A 24 10.85 -5.57 0.45
N GLY A 25 10.64 -4.55 1.31
CA GLY A 25 9.65 -4.60 2.39
C GLY A 25 10.14 -5.16 3.74
N LEU A 26 11.40 -5.63 3.83
CA LEU A 26 12.03 -5.96 5.09
C LEU A 26 12.44 -4.71 5.88
N SER A 27 12.58 -4.85 7.20
CA SER A 27 13.00 -3.75 8.07
C SER A 27 14.51 -3.52 7.98
N VAL A 28 14.91 -2.25 7.84
CA VAL A 28 16.30 -1.82 7.88
C VAL A 28 16.67 -1.45 9.32
N VAL A 29 17.86 -1.82 9.77
CA VAL A 29 18.39 -1.42 11.08
C VAL A 29 19.53 -0.44 10.88
N LEU A 30 19.35 0.78 11.37
CA LEU A 30 20.37 1.82 11.40
C LEU A 30 21.09 1.76 12.74
N GLU A 31 22.41 1.86 12.72
CA GLU A 31 23.22 1.96 13.94
C GLU A 31 23.87 3.35 14.01
N ARG A 32 23.73 4.02 15.15
CA ARG A 32 24.42 5.27 15.43
C ARG A 32 24.93 5.25 16.86
N ASN A 33 26.24 5.34 17.03
CA ASN A 33 26.90 5.34 18.35
C ASN A 33 26.47 4.15 19.24
N GLY A 34 26.36 2.95 18.66
CA GLY A 34 25.92 1.74 19.39
C GLY A 34 24.41 1.66 19.67
N ALA A 35 23.63 2.70 19.36
CA ALA A 35 22.18 2.65 19.41
C ALA A 35 21.62 2.13 18.08
N ARG A 36 20.69 1.18 18.15
CA ARG A 36 20.04 0.56 16.98
C ARG A 36 18.64 1.15 16.80
N PHE A 37 18.37 1.65 15.61
CA PHE A 37 17.08 2.18 15.17
C PHE A 37 16.53 1.27 14.10
N ARG A 38 15.28 0.84 14.22
CA ARG A 38 14.62 0.03 13.20
C ARG A 38 13.71 0.92 12.37
N VAL A 39 13.93 0.91 11.06
CA VAL A 39 13.07 1.57 10.07
C VAL A 39 12.20 0.49 9.44
N THR A 40 10.89 0.64 9.62
CA THR A 40 9.86 -0.18 8.98
C THR A 40 9.09 0.73 8.03
N ARG A 41 8.67 0.18 6.89
CA ARG A 41 7.72 0.89 6.03
C ARG A 41 6.41 1.08 6.76
N ASP A 42 5.77 2.21 6.50
CA ASP A 42 4.46 2.50 7.05
C ASP A 42 3.43 1.56 6.38
N PRO A 43 2.77 0.66 7.14
CA PRO A 43 1.76 -0.24 6.58
C PRO A 43 0.47 0.51 6.20
N ASP A 44 0.26 1.71 6.72
CA ASP A 44 -0.96 2.50 6.50
C ASP A 44 -0.82 3.46 5.29
N ASP A 45 0.31 3.42 4.57
CA ASP A 45 0.50 4.14 3.30
C ASP A 45 0.35 3.19 2.08
N PRO A 46 -0.86 3.05 1.52
CA PRO A 46 -1.12 2.22 0.35
C PRO A 46 -0.46 2.73 -0.94
N LEU A 47 0.15 3.93 -0.94
CA LEU A 47 0.82 4.52 -2.10
C LEU A 47 2.35 4.45 -2.02
N ALA A 48 2.93 4.05 -0.89
CA ALA A 48 4.38 3.95 -0.71
C ALA A 48 5.09 2.99 -1.69
N ASN A 49 4.34 2.15 -2.40
CA ASN A 49 4.81 1.20 -3.42
C ASN A 49 4.05 1.32 -4.75
N TYR A 50 3.45 2.49 -5.03
CA TYR A 50 2.74 2.70 -6.29
C TYR A 50 3.72 2.67 -7.47
N ASP A 51 3.80 1.52 -8.13
CA ASP A 51 4.52 1.33 -9.38
C ASP A 51 3.50 1.39 -10.53
N PRO A 52 3.46 2.51 -11.28
CA PRO A 52 2.47 2.69 -12.35
C PRO A 52 2.63 1.66 -13.47
N ASP A 53 3.83 1.12 -13.69
CA ASP A 53 4.09 0.14 -14.73
C ASP A 53 3.65 -1.26 -14.30
N LYS A 54 3.82 -1.64 -13.02
CA LYS A 54 3.19 -2.86 -12.47
C LYS A 54 1.68 -2.79 -12.51
N VAL A 55 1.10 -1.65 -12.14
CA VAL A 55 -0.36 -1.44 -12.19
C VAL A 55 -0.85 -1.52 -13.65
N ARG A 56 -0.17 -0.85 -14.58
CA ARG A 56 -0.51 -0.90 -16.00
C ARG A 56 -0.36 -2.31 -16.59
N THR A 57 0.68 -3.05 -16.18
CA THR A 57 0.90 -4.44 -16.60
C THR A 57 -0.21 -5.34 -16.08
N GLY A 58 -0.57 -5.22 -14.80
CA GLY A 58 -1.72 -5.92 -14.23
C GLY A 58 -3.00 -5.59 -15.01
N LEU A 59 -3.31 -4.32 -15.21
CA LEU A 59 -4.49 -3.89 -15.98
C LEU A 59 -4.50 -4.44 -17.40
N ARG A 60 -3.35 -4.55 -18.07
CA ARG A 60 -3.24 -5.18 -19.41
C ARG A 60 -3.47 -6.69 -19.36
N THR A 61 -2.95 -7.38 -18.35
CA THR A 61 -3.20 -8.83 -18.15
C THR A 61 -4.69 -9.11 -17.94
N PHE A 62 -5.40 -8.20 -17.29
CA PHE A 62 -6.85 -8.30 -17.08
C PHE A 62 -7.68 -7.63 -18.19
N ALA A 63 -7.05 -6.91 -19.12
CA ALA A 63 -7.73 -6.23 -20.21
C ALA A 63 -8.30 -7.28 -21.19
N GLY A 64 -9.63 -7.36 -21.24
CA GLY A 64 -10.36 -8.32 -22.08
C GLY A 64 -10.85 -9.58 -21.35
N LEU A 65 -10.56 -9.74 -20.05
CA LEU A 65 -11.15 -10.83 -19.24
C LEU A 65 -12.61 -10.58 -18.86
N LEU A 66 -13.08 -9.33 -18.97
CA LEU A 66 -14.47 -8.96 -18.72
C LEU A 66 -15.10 -8.51 -20.03
N THR A 67 -16.22 -9.14 -20.37
CA THR A 67 -17.09 -8.65 -21.44
C THR A 67 -17.69 -7.29 -21.04
N PRO A 68 -18.11 -6.46 -22.01
CA PRO A 68 -18.80 -5.20 -21.70
C PRO A 68 -20.01 -5.41 -20.79
N GLU A 69 -20.81 -6.47 -21.00
CA GLU A 69 -21.96 -6.75 -20.13
C GLU A 69 -21.57 -7.18 -18.71
N GLU A 70 -20.43 -7.86 -18.52
CA GLU A 70 -19.90 -8.17 -17.19
C GLU A 70 -19.35 -6.92 -16.49
N GLY A 71 -18.70 -6.03 -17.25
CA GLY A 71 -18.23 -4.75 -16.75
C GLY A 71 -19.37 -3.89 -16.20
N GLU A 72 -20.49 -3.80 -16.93
CA GLU A 72 -21.66 -3.03 -16.47
C GLU A 72 -22.32 -3.66 -15.24
N ARG A 73 -22.44 -5.00 -15.17
CA ARG A 73 -22.97 -5.69 -13.97
C ARG A 73 -22.11 -5.49 -12.73
N ILE A 74 -20.78 -5.46 -12.88
CA ILE A 74 -19.85 -5.20 -11.77
C ILE A 74 -19.96 -3.75 -11.30
N LYS A 75 -20.04 -2.79 -12.24
CA LYS A 75 -20.24 -1.37 -11.90
C LYS A 75 -21.54 -1.17 -11.12
N GLU A 76 -22.65 -1.69 -11.61
CA GLU A 76 -23.96 -1.58 -10.95
C GLU A 76 -23.92 -2.18 -9.55
N SER A 77 -23.24 -3.31 -9.37
CA SER A 77 -23.06 -3.94 -8.05
C SER A 77 -22.21 -3.09 -7.10
N ILE A 78 -21.18 -2.39 -7.58
CA ILE A 78 -20.37 -1.45 -6.78
C ILE A 78 -21.18 -0.22 -6.38
N TYR A 79 -21.97 0.36 -7.30
CA TYR A 79 -22.82 1.51 -7.00
C TYR A 79 -23.92 1.14 -6.00
N ARG A 80 -24.61 0.02 -6.21
CA ARG A 80 -25.59 -0.51 -5.26
C ARG A 80 -24.96 -0.80 -3.89
N GLY A 81 -23.77 -1.39 -3.84
CA GLY A 81 -23.08 -1.64 -2.57
C GLY A 81 -22.67 -0.35 -1.82
N ARG A 82 -22.43 0.75 -2.53
CA ARG A 82 -22.18 2.07 -1.92
C ARG A 82 -23.46 2.69 -1.36
N GLU A 83 -24.59 2.53 -2.06
CA GLU A 83 -25.89 3.00 -1.58
C GLU A 83 -26.43 2.17 -0.41
N GLU A 84 -26.19 0.86 -0.42
CA GLU A 84 -26.59 -0.07 0.65
C GLU A 84 -25.63 -0.09 1.85
N GLY A 85 -24.55 0.71 1.83
CA GLY A 85 -23.62 0.87 2.96
C GLY A 85 -22.63 -0.30 3.17
N THR A 86 -22.51 -1.24 2.23
CA THR A 86 -21.58 -2.37 2.32
C THR A 86 -20.12 -2.01 2.07
N GLY A 87 -19.83 -0.77 1.63
CA GLY A 87 -18.46 -0.22 1.59
C GLY A 87 -17.73 -0.21 2.94
N ARG A 88 -18.44 -0.42 4.06
CA ARG A 88 -17.86 -0.51 5.41
C ARG A 88 -17.37 -1.91 5.79
N LEU A 89 -17.71 -2.97 5.04
CA LEU A 89 -17.45 -4.36 5.46
C LEU A 89 -16.09 -4.91 5.03
N ILE A 90 -15.44 -4.35 4.01
CA ILE A 90 -14.08 -4.74 3.62
C ILE A 90 -12.99 -4.27 4.60
N GLY A 91 -13.34 -3.46 5.61
CA GLY A 91 -12.41 -3.01 6.66
C GLY A 91 -12.58 -3.70 8.02
N ARG A 92 -13.51 -4.65 8.19
CA ARG A 92 -13.87 -5.17 9.53
C ARG A 92 -13.76 -6.69 9.71
N GLU A 93 -13.17 -7.39 8.75
CA GLU A 93 -12.93 -8.84 8.83
C GLU A 93 -11.46 -9.22 9.07
N VAL A 94 -10.62 -8.25 9.49
CA VAL A 94 -9.30 -8.51 10.10
C VAL A 94 -9.30 -8.04 11.56
N SER A 95 -10.36 -8.35 12.31
CA SER A 95 -10.38 -8.12 13.77
C SER A 95 -11.22 -9.13 14.55
N ARG A 96 -11.45 -10.33 13.98
CA ARG A 96 -11.99 -11.48 14.71
C ARG A 96 -11.21 -12.76 14.38
N ARG A 97 -9.90 -12.71 14.63
CA ARG A 97 -9.12 -13.88 15.05
C ARG A 97 -8.20 -13.44 16.18
N ARG A 98 -8.80 -13.27 17.36
CA ARG A 98 -8.17 -13.48 18.66
C ARG A 98 -9.17 -14.16 19.55
#